data_AF-A0A536ZW04-F1
#
_entry.id   AF-A0A536ZW04-F1
#
_cell.length_a   1.000
_cell.length_b   1.000
_cell.length_c   1.000
_cell.angle_alpha   90.00
_cell.angle_beta   90.00
_cell.angle_gamma   90.00
#
_symmetry.space_group_name_H-M   'P 1'
#
loop_
_entity.id
_entity.type
_entity.pdbx_description
1 polymer ?
#
loop_
_entity_poly.entity_id
_entity_poly.type
_entity_poly.pdbx_seq_one_letter_code
_entity_poly.pdbx_strand_id
1 'polypeptide(L)'
;MSDAYGGGDAEHWLAPAMNEDSPAPLPWTADEIFNYLRYGFDARHGIAAGPMVDVVQNLAKAREEDVRAIAVYIADRMRRPVRQAKSNDEANAFAQLQESAAVPGMGRDAIPARSGGVASDSGAAVFEGACATCHYSGSGLQSTKPVPLALTTSVNAPDPRNLIHVVQSGLWPASGERGAMMPGFAAELTDDQLVAVVSYVRERFSRQPPWHDVSQNVRAIRGTERR
;
A
#
# COMPACT_ATOMS: atom_id res chain seq x y z
N MET A 1 -7.76 -25.78 -15.05
CA MET A 1 -8.81 -24.74 -15.14
C MET A 1 -8.11 -23.43 -15.42
N SER A 2 -8.60 -22.62 -16.37
CA SER A 2 -8.01 -21.32 -16.65
C SER A 2 -8.01 -20.46 -15.38
N ASP A 3 -6.88 -19.87 -15.06
CA ASP A 3 -6.69 -18.94 -13.93
C ASP A 3 -7.30 -17.56 -14.25
N ALA A 4 -8.59 -17.56 -14.57
CA ALA A 4 -9.29 -16.33 -14.91
C ALA A 4 -9.31 -15.42 -13.68
N TYR A 5 -8.81 -14.20 -13.84
CA TYR A 5 -8.69 -13.20 -12.78
C TYR A 5 -7.65 -13.51 -11.69
N GLY A 6 -6.71 -14.45 -11.93
CA GLY A 6 -5.61 -14.77 -11.00
C GLY A 6 -4.57 -13.66 -10.80
N GLY A 7 -4.72 -12.52 -11.48
CA GLY A 7 -3.75 -11.42 -11.46
C GLY A 7 -2.71 -11.56 -12.57
N GLY A 8 -1.59 -10.87 -12.44
CA GLY A 8 -0.53 -10.87 -13.44
C GLY A 8 0.48 -9.74 -13.25
N ASP A 9 1.10 -9.33 -14.35
CA ASP A 9 2.04 -8.21 -14.41
C ASP A 9 1.50 -7.14 -15.37
N ALA A 10 1.61 -5.87 -14.97
CA ALA A 10 1.32 -4.73 -15.82
C ALA A 10 2.37 -3.64 -15.57
N GLU A 11 3.18 -3.34 -16.59
CA GLU A 11 4.23 -2.32 -16.52
C GLU A 11 5.15 -2.51 -15.29
N HIS A 12 5.51 -3.76 -14.98
CA HIS A 12 6.33 -4.17 -13.82
C HIS A 12 5.65 -4.08 -12.45
N TRP A 13 4.39 -3.66 -12.40
CA TRP A 13 3.54 -3.78 -11.22
C TRP A 13 2.88 -5.15 -11.17
N LEU A 14 2.77 -5.71 -9.97
CA LEU A 14 1.95 -6.88 -9.72
C LEU A 14 0.47 -6.47 -9.76
N ALA A 15 -0.28 -6.99 -10.72
CA ALA A 15 -1.73 -6.95 -10.70
C ALA A 15 -2.24 -8.04 -9.74
N PRO A 16 -2.85 -7.69 -8.58
CA PRO A 16 -3.33 -8.68 -7.63
C PRO A 16 -4.50 -9.47 -8.22
N ALA A 17 -4.71 -10.69 -7.70
CA ALA A 17 -5.85 -11.50 -8.10
C ALA A 17 -7.18 -10.77 -7.78
N MET A 18 -8.09 -10.79 -8.76
CA MET A 18 -9.45 -10.25 -8.67
C MET A 18 -10.48 -11.39 -8.57
N ASN A 19 -10.08 -12.46 -7.89
CA ASN A 19 -10.91 -13.61 -7.53
C ASN A 19 -10.76 -13.90 -6.02
N GLU A 20 -11.16 -15.10 -5.59
CA GLU A 20 -11.09 -15.55 -4.21
C GLU A 20 -9.66 -15.65 -3.63
N ASP A 21 -8.62 -15.63 -4.48
CA ASP A 21 -7.20 -15.62 -4.10
C ASP A 21 -6.64 -14.21 -3.86
N SER A 22 -7.50 -13.19 -3.83
CA SER A 22 -7.08 -11.80 -3.59
C SER A 22 -6.25 -11.69 -2.29
N PRO A 23 -5.06 -11.04 -2.32
CA PRO A 23 -4.22 -10.87 -1.14
C PRO A 23 -4.70 -9.75 -0.20
N ALA A 24 -5.80 -9.06 -0.54
CA ALA A 24 -6.37 -8.03 0.32
C ALA A 24 -6.77 -8.62 1.69
N PRO A 25 -6.34 -8.01 2.81
CA PRO A 25 -6.68 -8.48 4.16
C PRO A 25 -8.20 -8.47 4.42
N LEU A 26 -8.89 -7.50 3.85
CA LEU A 26 -10.34 -7.37 3.91
C LEU A 26 -10.95 -7.72 2.55
N PRO A 27 -12.13 -8.36 2.51
CA PRO A 27 -12.85 -8.56 1.28
C PRO A 27 -13.33 -7.22 0.72
N TRP A 28 -13.29 -7.11 -0.60
CA TRP A 28 -13.85 -5.98 -1.35
C TRP A 28 -15.37 -6.09 -1.43
N THR A 29 -16.06 -4.98 -1.18
CA THR A 29 -17.48 -4.84 -1.53
C THR A 29 -17.64 -4.13 -2.86
N ALA A 30 -18.83 -4.24 -3.48
CA ALA A 30 -19.12 -3.53 -4.72
C ALA A 30 -19.02 -2.00 -4.55
N ASP A 31 -19.42 -1.46 -3.41
CA ASP A 31 -19.32 -0.02 -3.13
C ASP A 31 -17.86 0.44 -2.97
N GLU A 32 -17.00 -0.39 -2.37
CA GLU A 32 -15.57 -0.10 -2.23
C GLU A 32 -14.82 -0.19 -3.56
N ILE A 33 -15.13 -1.19 -4.38
CA ILE A 33 -14.58 -1.27 -5.73
C ILE A 33 -15.06 -0.06 -6.53
N PHE A 34 -16.33 0.32 -6.41
CA PHE A 34 -16.85 1.52 -7.06
C PHE A 34 -16.09 2.78 -6.61
N ASN A 35 -15.87 2.98 -5.31
CA ASN A 35 -15.11 4.12 -4.79
C ASN A 35 -13.69 4.15 -5.36
N TYR A 36 -13.01 3.00 -5.33
CA TYR A 36 -11.66 2.87 -5.87
C TYR A 36 -11.61 3.18 -7.37
N LEU A 37 -12.52 2.62 -8.16
CA LEU A 37 -12.56 2.87 -9.61
C LEU A 37 -12.99 4.30 -9.97
N ARG A 38 -13.85 4.91 -9.15
CA ARG A 38 -14.43 6.25 -9.42
C ARG A 38 -13.54 7.39 -8.95
N TYR A 39 -12.81 7.19 -7.86
CA TYR A 39 -12.04 8.23 -7.16
C TYR A 39 -10.55 7.88 -7.00
N GLY A 40 -10.13 6.69 -7.45
CA GLY A 40 -8.77 6.21 -7.27
C GLY A 40 -8.42 5.85 -5.83
N PHE A 41 -9.39 5.75 -4.92
CA PHE A 41 -9.15 5.53 -3.49
C PHE A 41 -10.31 4.79 -2.81
N ASP A 42 -9.97 3.88 -1.91
CA ASP A 42 -10.89 3.37 -0.90
C ASP A 42 -10.20 3.32 0.47
N ALA A 43 -10.94 3.70 1.52
CA ALA A 43 -10.42 3.83 2.88
C ALA A 43 -9.90 2.52 3.50
N ARG A 44 -10.30 1.36 2.97
CA ARG A 44 -9.90 0.04 3.48
C ARG A 44 -8.92 -0.70 2.58
N HIS A 45 -8.74 -0.25 1.34
CA HIS A 45 -7.97 -1.00 0.34
C HIS A 45 -6.80 -0.23 -0.29
N GLY A 46 -6.77 1.09 -0.16
CA GLY A 46 -5.65 1.91 -0.60
C GLY A 46 -6.01 2.89 -1.72
N ILE A 47 -4.96 3.44 -2.32
CA ILE A 47 -5.03 4.37 -3.44
C ILE A 47 -4.51 3.68 -4.71
N ALA A 48 -5.00 4.09 -5.87
CA ALA A 48 -4.50 3.67 -7.16
C ALA A 48 -3.05 4.12 -7.35
N ALA A 49 -2.22 3.21 -7.87
CA ALA A 49 -0.81 3.42 -8.12
C ALA A 49 -0.42 2.72 -9.43
N GLY A 50 0.68 3.16 -10.05
CA GLY A 50 1.15 2.59 -11.30
C GLY A 50 0.10 2.65 -12.41
N PRO A 51 -0.07 1.56 -13.20
CA PRO A 51 -1.02 1.51 -14.31
C PRO A 51 -2.48 1.80 -13.92
N MET A 52 -2.85 1.52 -12.67
CA MET A 52 -4.21 1.77 -12.21
C MET A 52 -4.55 3.26 -12.13
N VAL A 53 -3.56 4.16 -12.04
CA VAL A 53 -3.79 5.62 -12.02
C VAL A 53 -4.53 6.05 -13.29
N ASP A 54 -4.06 5.64 -14.47
CA ASP A 54 -4.69 6.00 -15.74
C ASP A 54 -6.06 5.33 -15.89
N VAL A 55 -6.20 4.09 -15.42
CA VAL A 55 -7.48 3.37 -15.44
C VAL A 55 -8.54 4.11 -14.63
N VAL A 56 -8.24 4.47 -13.37
CA VAL A 56 -9.21 5.17 -12.51
C VAL A 56 -9.48 6.60 -13.00
N GLN A 57 -8.50 7.30 -13.57
CA GLN A 57 -8.72 8.63 -14.17
C GLN A 57 -9.65 8.58 -15.38
N ASN A 58 -9.60 7.51 -16.17
CA ASN A 58 -10.53 7.32 -17.30
C ASN A 58 -11.92 6.89 -16.80
N LEU A 59 -12.00 5.96 -15.87
CA LEU A 59 -13.28 5.52 -15.27
C LEU A 59 -13.97 6.65 -14.50
N ALA A 60 -13.22 7.59 -13.93
CA ALA A 60 -13.75 8.79 -13.29
C ALA A 60 -14.53 9.71 -14.27
N LYS A 61 -14.34 9.54 -15.59
CA LYS A 61 -15.06 10.29 -16.64
C LYS A 61 -16.21 9.50 -17.25
N ALA A 62 -16.29 8.20 -16.98
CA ALA A 62 -17.36 7.34 -17.46
C ALA A 62 -18.67 7.62 -16.70
N ARG A 63 -19.79 7.08 -17.21
CA ARG A 63 -21.09 7.17 -16.51
C ARG A 63 -21.01 6.37 -15.22
N GLU A 64 -21.59 6.91 -14.16
CA GLU A 64 -21.60 6.26 -12.84
C GLU A 64 -22.18 4.84 -12.90
N GLU A 65 -23.26 4.66 -13.66
CA GLU A 65 -23.93 3.37 -13.84
C GLU A 65 -23.02 2.30 -14.45
N ASP A 66 -22.14 2.68 -15.38
CA ASP A 66 -21.20 1.75 -16.02
C ASP A 66 -20.10 1.35 -15.02
N VAL A 67 -19.55 2.31 -14.26
CA VAL A 67 -18.55 2.03 -13.22
C VAL A 67 -19.13 1.15 -12.12
N ARG A 68 -20.39 1.38 -11.74
CA ARG A 68 -21.11 0.56 -10.75
C ARG A 68 -21.33 -0.85 -11.27
N ALA A 69 -21.69 -1.02 -12.55
CA ALA A 69 -21.85 -2.35 -13.14
C ALA A 69 -20.53 -3.15 -13.15
N ILE A 70 -19.42 -2.50 -13.49
CA ILE A 70 -18.07 -3.09 -13.41
C ILE A 70 -17.75 -3.50 -11.96
N ALA A 71 -18.02 -2.62 -11.00
CA ALA A 71 -17.74 -2.88 -9.59
C ALA A 71 -18.53 -4.06 -9.04
N VAL A 72 -19.83 -4.18 -9.38
CA VAL A 72 -20.66 -5.33 -9.01
C VAL A 72 -20.13 -6.62 -9.65
N TYR A 73 -19.73 -6.57 -10.92
CA TYR A 73 -19.16 -7.73 -11.60
C TYR A 73 -17.88 -8.22 -10.91
N ILE A 74 -16.93 -7.31 -10.64
CA ILE A 74 -15.67 -7.65 -9.94
C ILE A 74 -15.96 -8.18 -8.54
N ALA A 75 -16.85 -7.52 -7.78
CA ALA A 75 -17.23 -7.96 -6.44
C ALA A 75 -17.79 -9.39 -6.44
N ASP A 76 -18.59 -9.74 -7.45
CA ASP A 76 -19.14 -11.09 -7.60
C ASP A 76 -18.04 -12.13 -7.87
N ARG A 77 -17.05 -11.79 -8.70
CA ARG A 77 -15.87 -12.65 -8.96
C ARG A 77 -14.97 -12.83 -7.74
N MET A 78 -14.89 -11.82 -6.87
CA MET A 78 -14.06 -11.81 -5.66
C MET A 78 -14.76 -12.36 -4.41
N ARG A 79 -16.01 -12.85 -4.52
CA ARG A 79 -16.78 -13.32 -3.36
C ARG A 79 -16.03 -14.43 -2.63
N ARG A 80 -15.87 -14.24 -1.32
CA ARG A 80 -15.29 -15.23 -0.42
C ARG A 80 -16.35 -15.73 0.60
N PRO A 81 -16.17 -16.92 1.21
CA PRO A 81 -17.18 -17.52 2.09
C PRO A 81 -17.39 -16.80 3.45
N VAL A 82 -18.56 -17.00 4.05
CA VAL A 82 -19.06 -16.35 5.30
C VAL A 82 -18.14 -16.51 6.53
N ARG A 83 -17.25 -17.52 6.59
CA ARG A 83 -16.26 -17.68 7.68
C ARG A 83 -15.34 -16.46 7.86
N GLN A 84 -15.31 -15.56 6.89
CA GLN A 84 -14.44 -14.39 6.85
C GLN A 84 -14.85 -13.22 7.77
N ALA A 85 -16.09 -13.16 8.30
CA ALA A 85 -16.50 -12.05 9.15
C ALA A 85 -15.62 -11.88 10.41
N LYS A 86 -15.30 -12.98 11.11
CA LYS A 86 -14.36 -12.94 12.27
C LYS A 86 -12.94 -12.53 11.87
N SER A 87 -12.50 -12.98 10.69
CA SER A 87 -11.19 -12.60 10.14
C SER A 87 -11.12 -11.09 9.83
N ASN A 88 -12.24 -10.45 9.48
CA ASN A 88 -12.28 -9.01 9.20
C ASN A 88 -12.10 -8.19 10.48
N ASP A 89 -12.76 -8.58 11.57
CA ASP A 89 -12.62 -7.91 12.87
C ASP A 89 -11.17 -8.03 13.37
N GLU A 90 -10.55 -9.20 13.21
CA GLU A 90 -9.14 -9.42 13.54
C GLU A 90 -8.18 -8.56 12.69
N ALA A 91 -8.46 -8.41 11.38
CA ALA A 91 -7.66 -7.56 10.49
C ALA A 91 -7.78 -6.08 10.88
N ASN A 92 -8.99 -5.60 11.17
CA ASN A 92 -9.22 -4.23 11.63
C ASN A 92 -8.55 -3.95 12.99
N ALA A 93 -8.69 -4.88 13.95
CA ALA A 93 -8.06 -4.76 15.25
C ALA A 93 -6.53 -4.75 15.13
N PHE A 94 -5.97 -5.62 14.28
CA PHE A 94 -4.54 -5.62 14.00
C PHE A 94 -4.07 -4.29 13.41
N ALA A 95 -4.76 -3.77 12.39
CA ALA A 95 -4.42 -2.48 11.78
C ALA A 95 -4.40 -1.35 12.81
N GLN A 96 -5.46 -1.24 13.62
CA GLN A 96 -5.56 -0.23 14.67
C GLN A 96 -4.41 -0.32 15.69
N LEU A 97 -4.03 -1.53 16.10
CA LEU A 97 -2.92 -1.74 17.02
C LEU A 97 -1.57 -1.35 16.41
N GLN A 98 -1.30 -1.70 15.14
CA GLN A 98 -0.02 -1.41 14.49
C GLN A 98 0.18 0.08 14.23
N GLU A 99 -0.88 0.80 13.89
CA GLU A 99 -0.82 2.24 13.62
C GLU A 99 -0.71 3.10 14.89
N SER A 100 -1.29 2.65 16.00
CA SER A 100 -1.30 3.38 17.27
C SER A 100 -0.08 3.10 18.15
N ALA A 101 0.63 1.99 17.89
CA ALA A 101 1.80 1.64 18.66
C ALA A 101 3.05 2.36 18.12
N ALA A 102 3.59 3.28 18.93
CA ALA A 102 4.91 3.87 18.74
C ALA A 102 5.99 2.78 18.63
N VAL A 103 7.09 3.07 17.95
CA VAL A 103 8.25 2.17 17.85
C VAL A 103 8.75 1.84 19.27
N PRO A 104 8.74 0.56 19.70
CA PRO A 104 9.31 0.18 20.99
C PRO A 104 10.82 0.46 21.01
N GLY A 105 11.29 1.33 21.91
CA GLY A 105 12.73 1.55 22.14
C GLY A 105 13.24 2.99 22.11
N MET A 106 12.41 4.00 21.84
CA MET A 106 12.78 5.41 22.04
C MET A 106 11.84 6.07 23.05
N GLY A 107 12.39 6.35 24.23
CA GLY A 107 11.78 7.27 25.18
C GLY A 107 11.66 8.67 24.59
N ARG A 108 10.78 9.48 25.16
CA ARG A 108 10.42 10.84 24.74
C ARG A 108 11.57 11.87 24.78
N ASP A 109 12.81 11.41 24.98
CA ASP A 109 14.01 12.24 25.22
C ASP A 109 15.06 12.14 24.09
N ALA A 110 14.80 11.42 23.01
CA ALA A 110 15.65 11.50 21.82
C ALA A 110 15.05 12.51 20.83
N ILE A 111 15.50 13.76 20.91
CA ILE A 111 15.43 14.69 19.78
C ILE A 111 16.60 14.31 18.86
N PRO A 112 16.40 13.69 17.69
CA PRO A 112 17.46 13.67 16.70
C PRO A 112 17.55 15.09 16.17
N ALA A 113 18.70 15.71 16.38
CA ALA A 113 19.05 16.97 15.75
C ALA A 113 18.77 16.88 14.24
N ARG A 114 18.10 17.90 13.72
CA ARG A 114 17.91 18.13 12.29
C ARG A 114 19.28 18.21 11.62
N SER A 115 19.70 17.13 10.96
CA SER A 115 20.82 17.13 10.01
C SER A 115 20.62 15.96 9.04
N GLY A 116 20.74 16.26 7.76
CA GLY A 116 20.22 15.45 6.65
C GLY A 116 20.71 14.01 6.60
N GLY A 117 19.80 13.13 6.18
CA GLY A 117 20.06 11.73 5.87
C GLY A 117 19.64 10.77 6.98
N VAL A 118 18.85 9.76 6.63
CA VAL A 118 18.68 8.59 7.47
C VAL A 118 20.06 7.91 7.56
N ALA A 119 20.74 7.98 8.70
CA ALA A 119 22.10 7.45 8.85
C ALA A 119 22.13 5.95 9.25
N SER A 120 20.97 5.29 9.28
CA SER A 120 20.83 3.91 9.76
C SER A 120 20.33 2.98 8.66
N ASP A 121 20.91 1.78 8.60
CA ASP A 121 20.44 0.67 7.77
C ASP A 121 19.33 -0.15 8.46
N SER A 122 18.94 0.22 9.69
CA SER A 122 17.81 -0.40 10.38
C SER A 122 16.49 0.07 9.76
N GLY A 123 15.67 -0.87 9.27
CA GLY A 123 14.38 -0.55 8.67
C GLY A 123 13.43 0.21 9.61
N ALA A 124 13.48 -0.07 10.92
CA ALA A 124 12.72 0.65 11.93
C ALA A 124 13.18 2.11 12.06
N ALA A 125 14.49 2.35 12.03
CA ALA A 125 15.05 3.71 12.11
C ALA A 125 14.77 4.52 10.84
N VAL A 126 14.82 3.87 9.67
CA VAL A 126 14.40 4.48 8.39
C VAL A 126 12.93 4.86 8.44
N PHE A 127 12.05 3.94 8.86
CA PHE A 127 10.63 4.20 8.95
C PHE A 127 10.32 5.35 9.92
N GLU A 128 10.96 5.40 11.09
CA GLU A 128 10.75 6.48 12.05
C GLU A 128 11.18 7.84 11.49
N GLY A 129 12.35 7.90 10.86
CA GLY A 129 12.89 9.15 10.31
C GLY A 129 12.15 9.68 9.08
N ALA A 130 11.53 8.80 8.28
CA ALA A 130 10.98 9.16 6.96
C ALA A 130 9.47 8.95 6.81
N CYS A 131 8.86 7.99 7.52
CA CYS A 131 7.50 7.50 7.26
C CYS A 131 6.53 7.74 8.44
N ALA A 132 7.03 7.63 9.68
CA ALA A 132 6.23 7.61 10.90
C ALA A 132 5.32 8.85 11.09
N THR A 133 5.77 10.02 10.64
CA THR A 133 4.99 11.26 10.74
C THR A 133 3.65 11.15 10.00
N CYS A 134 3.56 10.41 8.91
CA CYS A 134 2.29 10.22 8.20
C CYS A 134 1.62 8.89 8.54
N HIS A 135 2.39 7.83 8.78
CA HIS A 135 1.87 6.47 8.90
C HIS A 135 1.61 5.97 10.34
N TYR A 136 1.96 6.75 11.37
CA TYR A 136 1.49 6.49 12.73
C TYR A 136 0.30 7.38 13.12
N SER A 137 -0.64 6.76 13.83
CA SER A 137 -1.79 7.44 14.40
C SER A 137 -1.33 8.41 15.49
N GLY A 138 -1.58 9.71 15.29
CA GLY A 138 -1.32 10.74 16.29
C GLY A 138 -0.55 11.96 15.80
N SER A 139 -0.09 11.99 14.54
CA SER A 139 0.67 13.12 13.98
C SER A 139 -0.12 14.40 13.75
N GLY A 140 -1.43 14.40 14.00
CA GLY A 140 -2.28 15.60 13.93
C GLY A 140 -2.59 16.10 12.51
N LEU A 141 -2.05 15.46 11.46
CA LEU A 141 -2.34 15.82 10.07
C LEU A 141 -3.68 15.19 9.62
N GLN A 142 -4.78 15.74 10.13
CA GLN A 142 -6.15 15.27 9.89
C GLN A 142 -6.61 15.32 8.42
N SER A 143 -5.85 16.00 7.54
CA SER A 143 -6.26 16.29 6.16
C SER A 143 -6.00 15.16 5.16
N THR A 144 -5.28 14.11 5.53
CA THR A 144 -5.02 12.93 4.68
C THR A 144 -4.96 11.69 5.56
N LYS A 145 -6.10 11.12 5.98
CA LYS A 145 -6.07 9.84 6.70
C LYS A 145 -5.44 8.80 5.77
N PRO A 146 -4.24 8.29 6.05
CA PRO A 146 -3.69 7.20 5.27
C PRO A 146 -4.62 6.00 5.43
N VAL A 147 -4.78 5.20 4.38
CA VAL A 147 -5.27 3.84 4.58
C VAL A 147 -4.28 3.14 5.50
N PRO A 148 -4.74 2.42 6.52
CA PRO A 148 -3.85 1.67 7.36
C PRO A 148 -2.94 0.78 6.54
N LEU A 149 -1.61 0.93 6.71
CA LEU A 149 -0.62 0.14 5.97
C LEU A 149 -0.95 -1.34 6.06
N ALA A 150 -1.43 -1.77 7.22
CA ALA A 150 -1.81 -3.15 7.48
C ALA A 150 -3.00 -3.68 6.67
N LEU A 151 -3.84 -2.81 6.14
CA LEU A 151 -4.96 -3.16 5.27
C LEU A 151 -4.63 -3.03 3.79
N THR A 152 -3.49 -2.43 3.43
CA THR A 152 -3.12 -2.24 2.03
C THR A 152 -2.74 -3.56 1.36
N THR A 153 -3.15 -3.70 0.10
CA THR A 153 -2.82 -4.88 -0.72
C THR A 153 -1.31 -4.98 -0.98
N SER A 154 -0.60 -3.86 -1.16
CA SER A 154 0.84 -3.84 -1.42
C SER A 154 1.68 -4.39 -0.26
N VAL A 155 1.25 -4.17 0.99
CA VAL A 155 1.92 -4.72 2.18
C VAL A 155 1.61 -6.21 2.37
N ASN A 156 0.45 -6.68 1.90
CA ASN A 156 -0.03 -8.05 2.12
C ASN A 156 0.15 -8.99 0.93
N ALA A 157 0.54 -8.48 -0.24
CA ALA A 157 0.83 -9.25 -1.43
C ALA A 157 1.98 -10.26 -1.21
N PRO A 158 2.00 -11.37 -1.97
CA PRO A 158 3.10 -12.34 -1.91
C PRO A 158 4.43 -11.81 -2.49
N ASP A 159 4.39 -10.70 -3.24
CA ASP A 159 5.53 -10.11 -3.94
C ASP A 159 5.70 -8.65 -3.50
N PRO A 160 6.95 -8.19 -3.20
CA PRO A 160 7.21 -6.87 -2.65
C PRO A 160 7.16 -5.72 -3.67
N ARG A 161 7.10 -6.00 -4.98
CA ARG A 161 7.30 -4.99 -6.04
C ARG A 161 6.40 -3.77 -5.92
N ASN A 162 5.11 -3.97 -5.65
CA ASN A 162 4.18 -2.85 -5.52
C ASN A 162 4.54 -1.93 -4.35
N LEU A 163 4.95 -2.48 -3.20
CA LEU A 163 5.39 -1.66 -2.07
C LEU A 163 6.70 -0.93 -2.39
N ILE A 164 7.65 -1.60 -3.07
CA ILE A 164 8.90 -0.98 -3.51
C ILE A 164 8.62 0.22 -4.43
N HIS A 165 7.77 0.05 -5.45
CA HIS A 165 7.40 1.14 -6.35
C HIS A 165 6.71 2.30 -5.61
N VAL A 166 5.79 2.01 -4.68
CA VAL A 166 5.11 3.03 -3.88
C VAL A 166 6.11 3.83 -3.03
N VAL A 167 7.03 3.17 -2.33
CA VAL A 167 8.04 3.87 -1.52
C VAL A 167 8.99 4.68 -2.39
N GLN A 168 9.36 4.17 -3.55
CA GLN A 168 10.31 4.83 -4.43
C GLN A 168 9.71 6.03 -5.17
N SER A 169 8.56 5.83 -5.82
CA SER A 169 7.92 6.83 -6.69
C SER A 169 6.96 7.76 -5.94
N GLY A 170 6.50 7.33 -4.77
CA GLY A 170 5.46 8.02 -4.03
C GLY A 170 4.07 7.82 -4.64
N LEU A 171 3.11 8.54 -4.10
CA LEU A 171 1.71 8.55 -4.49
C LEU A 171 1.25 10.00 -4.56
N TRP A 172 0.65 10.37 -5.70
CA TRP A 172 0.21 11.73 -5.97
C TRP A 172 -1.25 11.72 -6.38
N PRO A 173 -2.08 12.64 -5.87
CA PRO A 173 -3.41 12.83 -6.42
C PRO A 173 -3.30 13.31 -7.88
N ALA A 174 -4.35 13.12 -8.67
CA ALA A 174 -4.41 13.66 -10.02
C ALA A 174 -4.27 15.20 -9.99
N SER A 175 -3.72 15.77 -11.07
CA SER A 175 -3.41 17.20 -11.14
C SER A 175 -4.65 18.06 -10.85
N GLY A 176 -4.55 18.92 -9.82
CA GLY A 176 -5.65 19.80 -9.39
C GLY A 176 -6.64 19.18 -8.39
N GLU A 177 -6.48 17.91 -8.03
CA GLU A 177 -7.31 17.23 -7.03
C GLU A 177 -6.70 17.30 -5.62
N ARG A 178 -7.56 17.36 -4.61
CA ARG A 178 -7.13 17.19 -3.21
C ARG A 178 -7.13 15.70 -2.88
N GLY A 179 -6.05 15.19 -2.30
CA GLY A 179 -5.97 13.79 -1.89
C GLY A 179 -4.75 13.50 -1.04
N ALA A 180 -4.65 12.25 -0.59
CA ALA A 180 -3.46 11.77 0.11
C ALA A 180 -2.23 11.87 -0.81
N MET A 181 -1.15 12.44 -0.29
CA MET A 181 0.13 12.55 -0.97
C MET A 181 1.18 11.80 -0.15
N MET A 182 1.96 10.96 -0.81
CA MET A 182 3.15 10.32 -0.25
C MET A 182 4.33 10.70 -1.15
N PRO A 183 5.36 11.39 -0.67
CA PRO A 183 6.53 11.68 -1.48
C PRO A 183 7.24 10.38 -1.87
N GLY A 184 7.89 10.39 -3.04
CA GLY A 184 8.81 9.32 -3.42
C GLY A 184 10.17 9.49 -2.73
N PHE A 185 10.83 8.37 -2.45
CA PHE A 185 12.11 8.31 -1.73
C PHE A 185 13.27 7.79 -2.60
N ALA A 186 13.12 7.84 -3.93
CA ALA A 186 14.11 7.33 -4.87
C ALA A 186 15.49 7.99 -4.72
N ALA A 187 15.53 9.30 -4.42
CA ALA A 187 16.77 10.06 -4.30
C ALA A 187 17.35 10.06 -2.89
N GLU A 188 16.51 9.79 -1.88
CA GLU A 188 16.82 9.93 -0.46
C GLU A 188 17.31 8.62 0.17
N LEU A 189 16.82 7.47 -0.29
CA LEU A 189 17.16 6.16 0.27
C LEU A 189 18.15 5.40 -0.61
N THR A 190 19.17 4.80 0.00
CA THR A 190 20.02 3.81 -0.67
C THR A 190 19.24 2.51 -0.95
N ASP A 191 19.79 1.63 -1.79
CA ASP A 191 19.18 0.32 -2.06
C ASP A 191 19.02 -0.49 -0.76
N ASP A 192 20.02 -0.47 0.12
CA ASP A 192 20.00 -1.18 1.40
C ASP A 192 18.96 -0.61 2.36
N GLN A 193 18.82 0.72 2.42
CA GLN A 193 17.79 1.37 3.23
C GLN A 193 16.38 1.08 2.71
N LEU A 194 16.21 1.05 1.39
CA LEU A 194 14.94 0.69 0.77
C LEU A 194 14.57 -0.77 1.06
N VAL A 195 15.54 -1.70 0.98
CA VAL A 195 15.34 -3.10 1.38
C VAL A 195 14.94 -3.20 2.86
N ALA A 196 15.65 -2.48 3.73
CA ALA A 196 15.42 -2.51 5.16
C ALA A 196 14.02 -1.99 5.53
N VAL A 197 13.61 -0.84 4.99
CA VAL A 197 12.29 -0.25 5.30
C VAL A 197 11.14 -1.07 4.72
N VAL A 198 11.28 -1.61 3.50
CA VAL A 198 10.24 -2.48 2.89
C VAL A 198 10.07 -3.76 3.72
N SER A 199 11.16 -4.37 4.15
CA SER A 199 11.14 -5.56 5.01
C SER A 199 10.53 -5.27 6.38
N TYR A 200 10.90 -4.13 6.99
CA TYR A 200 10.33 -3.68 8.26
C TYR A 200 8.82 -3.42 8.15
N VAL A 201 8.36 -2.75 7.08
CA VAL A 201 6.94 -2.49 6.87
C VAL A 201 6.14 -3.80 6.77
N ARG A 202 6.66 -4.81 6.06
CA ARG A 202 6.04 -6.13 5.97
C ARG A 202 5.94 -6.82 7.33
N GLU A 203 7.04 -6.85 8.08
CA GLU A 203 7.10 -7.49 9.39
C GLU A 203 6.17 -6.80 10.40
N ARG A 204 6.17 -5.47 10.40
CA ARG A 204 5.43 -4.66 11.37
C ARG A 204 3.93 -4.61 11.05
N PHE A 205 3.58 -4.36 9.80
CA PHE A 205 2.20 -4.05 9.40
C PHE A 205 1.51 -5.20 8.69
N SER A 206 2.05 -6.41 8.66
CA SER A 206 1.31 -7.57 8.13
C SER A 206 1.40 -8.76 9.08
N ARG A 207 0.57 -9.77 8.83
CA ARG A 207 0.66 -11.10 9.47
C ARG A 207 1.25 -12.14 8.53
N GLN A 208 1.75 -11.71 7.38
CA GLN A 208 2.23 -12.57 6.33
C GLN A 208 3.72 -12.86 6.53
N PRO A 209 4.25 -13.97 5.98
CA PRO A 209 5.67 -14.26 6.09
C PRO A 209 6.53 -13.16 5.43
N PRO A 210 7.80 -13.00 5.88
CA PRO A 210 8.75 -12.13 5.21
C PRO A 210 8.91 -12.50 3.74
N TRP A 211 9.11 -11.49 2.88
CA TRP A 211 9.54 -11.70 1.51
C TRP A 211 11.02 -12.13 1.50
N HIS A 212 11.38 -13.00 0.55
CA HIS A 212 12.75 -13.55 0.46
C HIS A 212 13.60 -12.87 -0.63
N ASP A 213 12.98 -12.05 -1.48
CA ASP A 213 13.52 -11.53 -2.73
C ASP A 213 13.50 -9.99 -2.80
N VAL A 214 13.34 -9.30 -1.67
CA VAL A 214 13.24 -7.82 -1.61
C VAL A 214 14.46 -7.15 -2.27
N SER A 215 15.67 -7.59 -1.95
CA SER A 215 16.90 -7.00 -2.52
C SER A 215 17.03 -7.23 -4.02
N GLN A 216 16.53 -8.36 -4.54
CA GLN A 216 16.53 -8.62 -5.98
C GLN A 216 15.56 -7.67 -6.70
N ASN A 217 14.35 -7.51 -6.15
CA ASN A 217 13.33 -6.62 -6.71
C ASN A 217 13.77 -5.15 -6.68
N VAL A 218 14.37 -4.68 -5.58
CA VAL A 218 14.92 -3.31 -5.49
C VAL A 218 15.93 -3.04 -6.59
N ARG A 219 16.90 -3.95 -6.81
CA ARG A 219 17.90 -3.80 -7.87
C ARG A 219 17.30 -3.84 -9.26
N ALA A 220 16.30 -4.70 -9.48
CA ALA A 220 15.61 -4.80 -10.76
C ALA A 220 14.88 -3.49 -11.12
N ILE A 221 14.07 -2.98 -10.19
CA ILE A 221 13.29 -1.74 -10.37
C ILE A 221 14.21 -0.53 -10.53
N ARG A 222 15.23 -0.36 -9.68
CA ARG A 222 16.20 0.76 -9.83
C ARG A 222 17.07 0.63 -11.08
N GLY A 223 17.25 -0.59 -11.58
CA GLY A 223 18.01 -0.86 -12.80
C GLY A 223 17.28 -0.47 -14.09
N THR A 224 15.95 -0.45 -14.08
CA THR A 224 15.13 -0.02 -15.23
C THR A 224 14.96 1.49 -15.28
N GLU A 225 14.85 2.16 -14.13
CA GLU A 225 14.65 3.63 -14.05
C GLU A 225 15.92 4.46 -14.33
N ARG A 226 17.12 3.86 -14.22
CA ARG A 226 18.40 4.52 -14.53
C ARG A 226 18.78 4.49 -16.02
N ARG A 227 17.94 3.92 -16.89
CA ARG A 227 18.14 3.86 -18.35
C ARG A 227 17.28 4.88 -19.05
#